data_AF-A0A392MME8-F1
#
_entry.id   AF-A0A392MME8-F1
#
_cell.length_a   1.000
_cell.length_b   1.000
_cell.length_c   1.000
_cell.angle_alpha   90.00
_cell.angle_beta   90.00
_cell.angle_gamma   90.00
#
_symmetry.space_group_name_H-M   'P 1'
#
loop_
_entity.id
_entity.type
_entity.pdbx_description
1 polymer ?
#
loop_
_entity_poly.entity_id
_entity_poly.type
_entity_poly.pdbx_seq_one_letter_code
_entity_poly.pdbx_strand_id
1 'polypeptide(L)'
;MPTLSMSYGFSLGQSIVGDKTIAFLLMDEEMYSSMSCLTDASPTIERGIALHKMIHFITMALGGEGYLNFMGNEFGHPEWIDFPREGNGWSYEKCRRQWNLADTDHLRYKFMNAFDRAMNLLDDRFSFLASTKQIVSSTNNEDK
;
A
#
# COMPACT_ATOMS: atom_id res chain seq x y z
N MET A 1 -16.25 -10.79 -26.61
CA MET A 1 -16.22 -11.39 -25.25
C MET A 1 -16.11 -10.25 -24.26
N PRO A 2 -16.82 -10.27 -23.12
CA PRO A 2 -16.56 -9.31 -22.05
C PRO A 2 -15.12 -9.51 -21.55
N THR A 3 -14.39 -8.41 -21.39
CA THR A 3 -13.01 -8.40 -20.89
C THR A 3 -13.02 -8.16 -19.39
N LEU A 4 -12.30 -8.97 -18.63
CA LEU A 4 -12.06 -8.76 -17.19
C LEU A 4 -10.81 -7.90 -16.99
N SER A 5 -10.81 -7.07 -15.95
CA SER A 5 -9.70 -6.17 -15.60
C SER A 5 -9.16 -6.48 -14.20
N MET A 6 -7.85 -6.37 -14.03
CA MET A 6 -7.17 -6.48 -12.75
C MET A 6 -6.82 -5.08 -12.25
N SER A 7 -7.21 -4.77 -11.03
CA SER A 7 -6.90 -3.52 -10.35
C SER A 7 -5.72 -3.69 -9.42
N TYR A 8 -4.86 -2.69 -9.38
CA TYR A 8 -3.76 -2.63 -8.44
C TYR A 8 -3.62 -1.19 -7.96
N GLY A 9 -3.46 -1.01 -6.64
CA GLY A 9 -3.14 0.30 -6.09
C GLY A 9 -1.75 0.77 -6.52
N PHE A 10 -0.85 -0.19 -6.74
CA PHE A 10 0.53 0.08 -7.17
C PHE A 10 1.13 -1.14 -7.86
N SER A 11 1.89 -0.91 -8.93
CA SER A 11 2.55 -1.99 -9.69
C SER A 11 4.00 -2.20 -9.26
N LEU A 12 4.55 -3.35 -9.66
CA LEU A 12 5.99 -3.62 -9.60
C LEU A 12 6.81 -2.50 -10.25
N GLY A 13 6.34 -1.95 -11.37
CA GLY A 13 7.05 -0.90 -12.12
C GLY A 13 7.30 0.36 -11.31
N GLN A 14 6.36 0.74 -10.44
CA GLN A 14 6.50 1.91 -9.58
C GLN A 14 7.28 1.61 -8.29
N SER A 15 7.55 0.33 -8.00
CA SER A 15 8.40 -0.08 -6.85
C SER A 15 9.86 -0.29 -7.25
N ILE A 16 10.19 -0.24 -8.54
CA ILE A 16 11.55 -0.36 -9.09
C ILE A 16 12.16 1.03 -9.24
N VAL A 17 13.49 1.11 -9.14
CA VAL A 17 14.36 2.27 -9.44
C VAL A 17 13.69 3.36 -10.27
N GLY A 18 13.41 4.49 -9.61
CA GLY A 18 12.83 5.68 -10.24
C GLY A 18 11.55 6.15 -9.61
N ASP A 19 10.80 5.27 -8.94
CA ASP A 19 9.57 5.62 -8.21
C ASP A 19 9.58 5.15 -6.75
N LYS A 20 8.88 5.93 -5.91
CA LYS A 20 8.73 5.71 -4.46
C LYS A 20 7.45 4.90 -4.21
N THR A 21 7.43 3.99 -3.23
CA THR A 21 6.19 3.32 -2.81
C THR A 21 5.13 4.36 -2.38
N ILE A 22 3.83 4.03 -2.44
CA ILE A 22 2.76 4.93 -1.95
C ILE A 22 3.02 5.36 -0.51
N ALA A 23 3.47 4.42 0.34
CA ALA A 23 3.84 4.73 1.72
C ALA A 23 4.93 5.81 1.78
N PHE A 24 5.98 5.66 0.99
CA PHE A 24 7.09 6.62 0.95
C PHE A 24 6.73 7.94 0.25
N LEU A 25 5.79 7.96 -0.68
CA LEU A 25 5.22 9.19 -1.23
C LEU A 25 4.38 9.96 -0.20
N LEU A 26 3.64 9.25 0.65
CA LEU A 26 2.75 9.86 1.64
C LEU A 26 3.47 10.33 2.90
N MET A 27 4.53 9.63 3.31
CA MET A 27 5.20 9.78 4.61
C MET A 27 6.69 10.10 4.53
N ASP A 28 7.33 9.86 3.39
CA ASP A 28 8.75 10.14 3.11
C ASP A 28 9.71 9.75 4.25
N GLU A 29 10.70 10.58 4.56
CA GLU A 29 11.70 10.31 5.60
C GLU A 29 11.12 10.19 7.02
N GLU A 30 9.90 10.69 7.25
CA GLU A 30 9.25 10.62 8.55
C GLU A 30 8.88 9.18 8.95
N MET A 31 8.88 8.26 7.98
CA MET A 31 8.76 6.83 8.23
C MET A 31 9.89 6.28 9.11
N TYR A 32 11.08 6.88 9.08
CA TYR A 32 12.24 6.38 9.85
C TYR A 32 12.19 6.78 11.32
N SER A 33 11.53 7.88 11.66
CA SER A 33 11.49 8.44 13.02
C SER A 33 10.15 8.23 13.73
N SER A 34 9.03 8.30 12.99
CA SER A 34 7.69 8.40 13.57
C SER A 34 6.82 7.16 13.38
N MET A 35 7.41 6.00 13.04
CA MET A 35 6.70 4.71 12.92
C MET A 35 6.62 3.91 14.23
N SER A 36 7.20 4.39 15.34
CA SER A 36 7.16 3.72 16.64
C SER A 36 5.89 4.03 17.45
N CYS A 37 5.12 3.01 17.81
CA CYS A 37 3.96 3.10 18.70
C CYS A 37 4.30 3.56 20.13
N LEU A 38 5.58 3.66 20.49
CA LEU A 38 6.01 4.11 21.83
C LEU A 38 5.91 5.63 22.01
N THR A 39 5.81 6.37 20.90
CA THR A 39 5.60 7.82 20.88
C THR A 39 4.34 8.12 20.09
N ASP A 40 3.78 9.31 20.24
CA ASP A 40 2.67 9.73 19.38
C ASP A 40 3.09 9.78 17.91
N ALA A 41 2.15 9.48 17.02
CA ALA A 41 2.36 9.62 15.59
C ALA A 41 2.36 11.11 15.24
N SER A 42 3.22 11.50 14.30
CA SER A 42 3.11 12.83 13.74
C SER A 42 1.88 12.94 12.82
N PRO A 43 1.37 14.16 12.57
CA PRO A 43 0.24 14.37 11.67
C PRO A 43 0.48 13.80 10.25
N THR A 44 1.73 13.80 9.78
CA THR A 44 2.10 13.20 8.49
C THR A 44 1.93 11.69 8.48
N ILE A 45 2.38 10.99 9.53
CA ILE A 45 2.24 9.54 9.64
C ILE A 45 0.78 9.15 9.80
N GLU A 46 0.02 9.86 10.62
CA GLU A 46 -1.42 9.60 10.76
C GLU A 46 -2.15 9.74 9.43
N ARG A 47 -1.91 10.85 8.71
CA ARG A 47 -2.45 11.08 7.37
C ARG A 47 -2.00 9.99 6.39
N GLY A 48 -0.72 9.64 6.41
CA GLY A 48 -0.13 8.68 5.49
C GLY A 48 -0.70 7.27 5.66
N ILE A 49 -0.82 6.79 6.91
CA ILE A 49 -1.42 5.48 7.21
C ILE A 49 -2.90 5.47 6.83
N ALA A 50 -3.64 6.56 7.09
CA ALA A 50 -5.05 6.65 6.71
C ALA A 50 -5.22 6.60 5.19
N LEU A 51 -4.50 7.44 4.45
CA LEU A 51 -4.58 7.51 2.99
C LEU A 51 -4.11 6.22 2.33
N HIS A 52 -3.05 5.58 2.84
CA HIS A 52 -2.57 4.29 2.32
C HIS A 52 -3.69 3.24 2.33
N LYS A 53 -4.39 3.09 3.46
CA LYS A 53 -5.53 2.18 3.59
C LYS A 53 -6.68 2.55 2.66
N MET A 54 -7.02 3.84 2.58
CA MET A 54 -8.10 4.32 1.71
C MET A 54 -7.81 4.07 0.24
N ILE A 55 -6.59 4.35 -0.22
CA ILE A 55 -6.16 4.14 -1.60
C ILE A 55 -6.22 2.65 -1.95
N HIS A 56 -5.65 1.78 -1.12
CA HIS A 56 -5.71 0.33 -1.37
C HIS A 56 -7.16 -0.17 -1.45
N PHE A 57 -8.00 0.25 -0.50
CA PHE A 57 -9.37 -0.22 -0.42
C PHE A 57 -10.24 0.28 -1.56
N ILE A 58 -10.16 1.57 -1.92
CA ILE A 58 -10.95 2.11 -3.03
C ILE A 58 -10.52 1.51 -4.37
N THR A 59 -9.21 1.27 -4.55
CA THR A 59 -8.72 0.59 -5.76
C THR A 59 -9.22 -0.85 -5.84
N MET A 60 -9.24 -1.59 -4.73
CA MET A 60 -9.83 -2.93 -4.70
C MET A 60 -11.33 -2.90 -4.97
N ALA A 61 -12.08 -2.04 -4.27
CA ALA A 61 -13.55 -2.05 -4.33
C ALA A 61 -14.12 -1.51 -5.65
N LEU A 62 -13.44 -0.54 -6.28
CA LEU A 62 -13.97 0.16 -7.46
C LEU A 62 -13.16 -0.03 -8.74
N GLY A 63 -11.96 -0.60 -8.67
CA GLY A 63 -11.04 -0.59 -9.80
C GLY A 63 -11.32 -1.64 -10.89
N GLY A 64 -12.08 -2.71 -10.62
CA GLY A 64 -12.17 -3.87 -11.51
C GLY A 64 -12.54 -5.17 -10.79
N GLU A 65 -12.33 -6.29 -11.48
CA GLU A 65 -12.83 -7.62 -11.09
C GLU A 65 -11.80 -8.51 -10.38
N GLY A 66 -10.64 -7.94 -10.07
CA GLY A 66 -9.57 -8.63 -9.34
C GLY A 66 -8.59 -7.63 -8.74
N TYR A 67 -7.94 -8.01 -7.64
CA TYR A 67 -6.97 -7.17 -6.93
C TYR A 67 -5.58 -7.79 -6.95
N LEU A 68 -4.57 -6.98 -7.24
CA LEU A 68 -3.17 -7.36 -7.17
C LEU A 68 -2.42 -6.40 -6.27
N ASN A 69 -1.57 -6.95 -5.41
CA ASN A 69 -0.66 -6.21 -4.58
C ASN A 69 0.76 -6.77 -4.70
N PHE A 70 1.76 -5.88 -4.77
CA PHE A 70 3.16 -6.26 -4.88
C PHE A 70 3.77 -6.44 -3.48
N MET A 71 4.57 -7.50 -3.30
CA MET A 71 5.13 -7.90 -2.00
C MET A 71 5.76 -6.73 -1.24
N GLY A 72 5.36 -6.53 0.01
CA GLY A 72 5.79 -5.44 0.89
C GLY A 72 4.83 -4.25 0.92
N ASN A 73 4.04 -4.02 -0.14
CA ASN A 73 3.14 -2.87 -0.19
C ASN A 73 1.91 -3.05 0.71
N GLU A 74 1.54 -4.29 1.08
CA GLU A 74 0.45 -4.60 2.00
C GLU A 74 0.64 -3.95 3.38
N PHE A 75 1.89 -3.81 3.82
CA PHE A 75 2.24 -3.17 5.08
C PHE A 75 2.91 -1.81 4.90
N GLY A 76 2.94 -1.27 3.69
CA GLY A 76 3.58 0.00 3.39
C GLY A 76 5.11 -0.06 3.59
N HIS A 77 5.77 -1.05 2.99
CA HIS A 77 7.23 -1.15 3.02
C HIS A 77 7.87 0.19 2.60
N PRO A 78 8.83 0.72 3.40
CA PRO A 78 9.45 2.00 3.09
C PRO A 78 10.35 1.90 1.85
N GLU A 79 10.87 3.03 1.40
CA GLU A 79 11.87 3.10 0.31
C GLU A 79 11.35 2.58 -1.06
N TRP A 80 12.23 1.96 -1.83
CA TRP A 80 12.02 1.41 -3.17
C TRP A 80 12.89 0.15 -3.34
N ILE A 81 12.62 -0.66 -4.37
CA ILE A 81 13.50 -1.75 -4.79
C ILE A 81 14.55 -1.19 -5.77
N ASP A 82 15.82 -1.47 -5.49
CA ASP A 82 16.91 -1.31 -6.46
C ASP A 82 17.71 -2.62 -6.55
N PHE A 83 17.96 -3.07 -7.78
CA PHE A 83 18.76 -4.25 -8.07
C PHE A 83 20.23 -3.87 -8.22
N PRO A 84 21.18 -4.78 -7.91
CA PRO A 84 22.59 -4.54 -8.16
C PRO A 84 22.86 -4.15 -9.61
N ARG A 85 23.43 -2.96 -9.82
CA ARG A 85 23.80 -2.42 -11.14
C ARG A 85 24.99 -1.48 -11.00
N GLU A 86 25.66 -1.16 -12.10
CA GLU A 86 26.81 -0.26 -12.08
C GLU A 86 26.48 1.09 -11.40
N GLY A 87 25.32 1.68 -11.70
CA GLY A 87 24.90 2.97 -11.14
C GLY A 87 24.57 2.99 -9.64
N ASN A 88 24.62 1.85 -8.95
CA ASN A 88 24.55 1.78 -7.47
C ASN A 88 25.72 0.99 -6.87
N GLY A 89 26.80 0.82 -7.61
CA GLY A 89 27.98 0.09 -7.14
C GLY A 89 27.72 -1.40 -6.87
N TRP A 90 26.80 -2.03 -7.60
CA TRP A 90 26.37 -3.41 -7.39
C TRP A 90 25.82 -3.68 -5.98
N SER A 91 25.15 -2.68 -5.39
CA SER A 91 24.58 -2.77 -4.04
C SER A 91 23.36 -3.69 -4.00
N TYR A 92 23.27 -4.48 -2.92
CA TYR A 92 22.12 -5.35 -2.61
C TYR A 92 21.21 -4.76 -1.52
N GLU A 93 21.53 -3.58 -0.98
CA GLU A 93 20.87 -3.02 0.19
C GLU A 93 19.36 -2.85 0.02
N LYS A 94 18.93 -2.42 -1.17
CA LYS A 94 17.52 -2.21 -1.54
C LYS A 94 16.92 -3.40 -2.29
N CYS A 95 17.70 -4.45 -2.54
CA CYS A 95 17.26 -5.68 -3.20
C CYS A 95 16.74 -6.71 -2.17
N ARG A 96 15.89 -6.28 -1.23
CA ARG A 96 15.38 -7.10 -0.12
C ARG A 96 14.01 -6.64 0.36
N ARG A 97 13.37 -7.47 1.17
CA ARG A 97 12.16 -7.10 1.94
C ARG A 97 12.39 -7.19 3.44
N GLN A 98 11.92 -6.16 4.14
CA GLN A 98 12.08 -5.99 5.58
C GLN A 98 10.85 -6.49 6.33
N TRP A 99 10.61 -7.80 6.30
CA TRP A 99 9.44 -8.44 6.93
C TRP A 99 9.34 -8.16 8.42
N ASN A 100 10.49 -8.03 9.08
CA ASN A 100 10.59 -7.66 10.49
C ASN A 100 9.85 -6.36 10.83
N LEU A 101 9.68 -5.43 9.89
CA LEU A 101 8.93 -4.20 10.12
C LEU A 101 7.45 -4.47 10.44
N ALA A 102 6.84 -5.43 9.74
CA ALA A 102 5.45 -5.82 9.96
C ALA A 102 5.29 -6.69 11.23
N ASP A 103 6.30 -7.49 11.56
CA ASP A 103 6.27 -8.40 12.72
C ASP A 103 6.58 -7.70 14.05
N THR A 104 7.25 -6.55 14.02
CA THR A 104 7.68 -5.86 15.23
C THR A 104 6.52 -5.10 15.87
N ASP A 105 6.09 -5.55 17.06
CA ASP A 105 4.89 -5.04 17.76
C ASP A 105 4.92 -3.54 18.08
N HIS A 106 6.09 -2.97 18.36
CA HIS A 106 6.16 -1.54 18.67
C HIS A 106 6.19 -0.66 17.42
N LEU A 107 6.11 -1.21 16.21
CA LEU A 107 6.04 -0.44 14.96
C LEU A 107 4.61 -0.39 14.39
N ARG A 108 4.32 0.66 13.63
CA ARG A 108 3.01 0.94 13.05
C ARG A 108 2.68 0.17 11.78
N TYR A 109 3.67 -0.47 11.13
CA TYR A 109 3.46 -1.24 9.89
C TYR A 109 2.39 -2.35 10.06
N LYS A 110 2.30 -2.93 11.26
CA LYS A 110 1.29 -3.92 11.62
C LYS A 110 -0.15 -3.45 11.39
N PHE A 111 -0.42 -2.14 11.50
CA PHE A 111 -1.77 -1.59 11.27
C PHE A 111 -2.17 -1.62 9.81
N MET A 112 -1.24 -1.33 8.89
CA MET A 112 -1.48 -1.43 7.45
C MET A 112 -1.62 -2.90 7.05
N ASN A 113 -0.74 -3.77 7.55
CA ASN A 113 -0.80 -5.21 7.31
C ASN A 113 -2.13 -5.84 7.77
N ALA A 114 -2.57 -5.48 8.98
CA ALA A 114 -3.84 -5.97 9.52
C ALA A 114 -5.05 -5.50 8.72
N PHE A 115 -5.00 -4.26 8.22
CA PHE A 115 -6.05 -3.72 7.35
C PHE A 115 -6.10 -4.44 6.00
N ASP A 116 -4.94 -4.66 5.35
CA ASP A 116 -4.86 -5.39 4.08
C ASP A 116 -5.41 -6.82 4.22
N ARG A 117 -5.06 -7.51 5.31
CA ARG A 117 -5.65 -8.83 5.63
C ARG A 117 -7.17 -8.75 5.80
N ALA A 118 -7.68 -7.76 6.53
CA ALA A 118 -9.12 -7.60 6.74
C ALA A 118 -9.86 -7.28 5.43
N MET A 119 -9.24 -6.48 4.56
CA MET A 119 -9.74 -6.13 3.24
C MET A 119 -9.88 -7.37 2.34
N ASN A 120 -8.87 -8.23 2.27
CA ASN A 120 -8.94 -9.48 1.51
C ASN A 120 -9.99 -10.45 2.07
N LEU A 121 -10.08 -10.58 3.41
CA LEU A 121 -11.12 -11.40 4.06
C LEU A 121 -12.53 -10.87 3.86
N LEU A 122 -12.69 -9.56 3.65
CA LEU A 122 -13.97 -8.96 3.33
C LEU A 122 -14.44 -9.42 1.94
N ASP A 123 -13.55 -9.42 0.96
CA ASP A 123 -13.89 -9.91 -0.39
C ASP A 123 -14.11 -11.42 -0.41
N ASP A 124 -13.31 -12.20 0.31
CA ASP A 124 -13.54 -13.66 0.43
C ASP A 124 -14.96 -13.97 0.94
N ARG A 125 -15.48 -13.13 1.86
CA ARG A 125 -16.81 -13.29 2.44
C ARG A 125 -17.96 -12.78 1.55
N PHE A 126 -17.77 -11.64 0.88
CA PHE A 126 -18.85 -10.93 0.19
C PHE A 126 -18.75 -10.99 -1.35
N SER A 127 -17.61 -11.44 -1.86
CA SER A 127 -17.27 -11.58 -3.28
C SER A 127 -17.61 -10.32 -4.09
N PHE A 128 -17.26 -9.15 -3.55
CA PHE A 128 -17.62 -7.88 -4.17
C PHE A 128 -16.79 -7.61 -5.43
N LEU A 129 -15.58 -8.17 -5.55
CA LEU A 129 -14.80 -8.12 -6.79
C LEU A 129 -15.47 -8.88 -7.95
N ALA A 130 -16.16 -9.99 -7.65
CA ALA A 130 -16.88 -10.77 -8.66
C ALA A 130 -18.29 -10.22 -8.96
N SER A 131 -18.76 -9.21 -8.21
CA SER A 131 -20.07 -8.62 -8.39
C SER A 131 -20.10 -7.74 -9.63
N THR A 132 -21.04 -7.99 -10.54
CA THR A 132 -21.32 -7.09 -11.68
C THR A 132 -22.10 -5.84 -11.26
N LYS A 133 -22.62 -5.81 -10.03
CA LYS A 133 -23.33 -4.65 -9.48
C LYS A 133 -22.34 -3.67 -8.89
N GLN A 134 -22.13 -2.56 -9.60
CA GLN A 134 -21.34 -1.42 -9.14
C GLN A 134 -22.13 -0.13 -9.39
N ILE A 135 -22.35 0.67 -8.34
CA ILE A 135 -23.11 1.92 -8.43
C ILE A 135 -22.39 2.96 -7.57
N VAL A 136 -21.97 4.06 -8.18
CA VAL A 136 -21.43 5.24 -7.47
C VAL A 136 -22.58 6.21 -7.25
N SER A 137 -23.04 6.34 -6.01
CA SER A 137 -24.19 7.19 -5.67
C SER A 137 -23.84 8.66 -5.47
N SER A 138 -22.57 8.98 -5.19
CA SER A 138 -22.12 10.34 -4.92
C SER A 138 -20.63 10.53 -5.23
N THR A 139 -20.29 11.69 -5.79
CA THR A 139 -18.93 12.23 -5.90
C THR A 139 -19.02 13.71 -5.59
N ASN A 140 -18.71 14.12 -4.35
CA ASN A 140 -18.74 15.52 -3.94
C ASN A 140 -17.35 16.16 -4.08
N ASN A 141 -17.28 17.31 -4.75
CA ASN A 141 -16.04 18.08 -4.91
C ASN A 141 -16.00 19.35 -4.04
N GLU A 142 -17.09 19.69 -3.34
CA GLU A 142 -17.28 20.95 -2.61
C GLU A 142 -16.98 20.87 -1.11
N ASP A 143 -16.85 19.66 -0.54
CA ASP A 143 -16.41 19.45 0.86
C ASP A 143 -14.86 19.46 0.97
N LYS A 144 -14.23 20.58 0.62
CA LYS A 144 -12.78 20.81 0.79
C LYS A 144 -12.46 21.60 2.06
#